data_AF-A0A2G1Z252-F1
#
_entry.id   AF-A0A2G1Z252-F1
#
_cell.length_a   1.000
_cell.length_b   1.000
_cell.length_c   1.000
_cell.angle_alpha   90.00
_cell.angle_beta   90.00
_cell.angle_gamma   90.00
#
_symmetry.space_group_name_H-M   'P 1'
#
loop_
_entity.id
_entity.type
_entity.pdbx_description
1 polymer ?
#
loop_
_entity_poly.entity_id
_entity_poly.type
_entity_poly.pdbx_seq_one_letter_code
_entity_poly.pdbx_strand_id
1 'polypeptide(L)'
;MGKIGSVSFVNDSKATNAEAAEKALTSFENIFWIAGGREKAGGIASLEPHFGRISRAFLIGEARDSFAKTLTGGVPTVLCENLAQATVAAAEAARRAGGDAVVLLSPAAASFDQFTSFEVRGDTFRDAVTTLIAETK
;
A
#
# COMPACT_ATOMS: atom_id res chain seq x y z
N MET A 1 3.54 -8.15 -11.74
CA MET A 1 2.17 -8.27 -11.18
C MET A 1 1.99 -9.70 -10.72
N GLY A 2 1.41 -9.90 -9.55
CA GLY A 2 1.04 -11.23 -9.03
C GLY A 2 -0.47 -11.33 -8.86
N LYS A 3 -1.03 -12.53 -8.83
CA LYS A 3 -2.47 -12.75 -8.57
C LYS A 3 -2.66 -13.98 -7.70
N ILE A 4 -3.49 -13.87 -6.68
CA ILE A 4 -3.93 -14.98 -5.80
C ILE A 4 -5.47 -14.96 -5.80
N GLY A 5 -6.09 -15.95 -6.44
CA GLY A 5 -7.55 -15.96 -6.60
C GLY A 5 -8.03 -14.71 -7.34
N SER A 6 -8.89 -13.90 -6.72
CA SER A 6 -9.39 -12.62 -7.23
C SER A 6 -8.55 -11.39 -6.81
N VAL A 7 -7.50 -11.59 -6.00
CA VAL A 7 -6.64 -10.52 -5.49
C VAL A 7 -5.45 -10.30 -6.43
N SER A 8 -5.32 -9.08 -6.95
CA SER A 8 -4.21 -8.67 -7.81
C SER A 8 -3.20 -7.81 -7.05
N PHE A 9 -1.91 -8.03 -7.29
CA PHE A 9 -0.81 -7.34 -6.61
C PHE A 9 -0.09 -6.40 -7.57
N VAL A 10 -0.11 -5.11 -7.22
CA VAL A 10 0.46 -4.01 -8.01
C VAL A 10 1.59 -3.36 -7.23
N ASN A 11 2.77 -3.30 -7.86
CA ASN A 11 3.94 -2.65 -7.30
C ASN A 11 4.16 -1.31 -8.01
N ASP A 12 3.92 -0.23 -7.28
CA ASP A 12 4.21 1.15 -7.66
C ASP A 12 5.14 1.80 -6.61
N SER A 13 6.19 1.07 -6.18
CA SER A 13 7.16 1.56 -5.19
C SER A 13 7.88 2.84 -5.61
N LYS A 14 7.81 3.23 -6.89
CA LYS A 14 8.35 4.48 -7.44
C LYS A 14 7.52 5.72 -7.05
N ALA A 15 6.29 5.56 -6.57
CA ALA A 15 5.47 6.66 -6.07
C ALA A 15 6.00 7.20 -4.73
N THR A 16 6.98 8.09 -4.82
CA THR A 16 7.65 8.70 -3.65
C THR A 16 7.03 10.03 -3.21
N ASN A 17 5.85 10.39 -3.73
CA ASN A 17 5.04 11.55 -3.36
C ASN A 17 3.54 11.28 -3.61
N ALA A 18 2.67 12.13 -3.08
CA ALA A 18 1.22 11.99 -3.23
C ALA A 18 0.76 12.02 -4.69
N GLU A 19 1.28 12.93 -5.51
CA GLU A 19 0.89 13.04 -6.94
C GLU A 19 1.20 11.77 -7.74
N ALA A 20 2.32 11.11 -7.46
CA ALA A 20 2.62 9.82 -8.08
C ALA A 20 1.66 8.73 -7.59
N ALA A 21 1.34 8.73 -6.29
CA ALA A 21 0.40 7.77 -5.73
C ALA A 21 -1.03 7.97 -6.25
N GLU A 22 -1.43 9.21 -6.55
CA GLU A 22 -2.73 9.55 -7.14
C GLU A 22 -2.97 8.82 -8.46
N LYS A 23 -1.94 8.75 -9.32
CA LYS A 23 -2.04 8.05 -10.62
C LYS A 23 -2.33 6.56 -10.43
N ALA A 24 -1.73 5.94 -9.42
CA ALA A 24 -1.99 4.55 -9.10
C ALA A 24 -3.37 4.37 -8.48
N LEU A 25 -3.79 5.24 -7.55
CA LEU A 25 -5.10 5.19 -6.91
C LEU A 25 -6.27 5.39 -7.90
N THR A 26 -6.09 6.22 -8.91
CA THR A 26 -7.11 6.46 -9.95
C THR A 26 -7.19 5.36 -11.01
N SER A 27 -6.18 4.50 -11.09
CA SER A 27 -6.13 3.39 -12.07
C SER A 27 -6.90 2.14 -11.62
N PHE A 28 -7.29 2.06 -10.34
CA PHE A 28 -7.92 0.89 -9.75
C PHE A 28 -9.14 1.27 -8.90
N GLU A 29 -9.90 0.24 -8.54
CA GLU A 29 -11.04 0.28 -7.63
C GLU A 29 -10.83 -0.80 -6.55
N ASN A 30 -11.51 -0.71 -5.41
CA ASN A 30 -11.42 -1.67 -4.29
C ASN A 30 -9.96 -1.94 -3.84
N ILE A 31 -9.29 -0.87 -3.41
CA ILE A 31 -7.85 -0.86 -3.17
C ILE A 31 -7.54 -1.20 -1.70
N PHE A 32 -6.63 -2.14 -1.52
CA PHE A 32 -5.94 -2.42 -0.27
C PHE A 32 -4.56 -1.77 -0.36
N TRP A 33 -4.49 -0.54 0.14
CA TRP A 33 -3.39 0.37 -0.15
C TRP A 33 -2.27 0.23 0.88
N ILE A 34 -1.05 -0.05 0.43
CA ILE A 34 0.14 -0.05 1.28
C ILE A 34 0.87 1.28 1.08
N ALA A 35 0.89 2.10 2.13
CA ALA A 35 1.43 3.45 2.12
C ALA A 35 2.46 3.66 3.23
N GLY A 36 3.34 4.64 3.06
CA GLY A 36 4.27 5.06 4.10
C GLY A 36 5.74 4.93 3.74
N GLY A 37 6.58 5.39 4.66
CA GLY A 37 7.97 5.76 4.43
C GLY A 37 8.29 7.07 5.14
N ARG A 38 9.26 7.84 4.62
CA ARG A 38 9.49 9.22 5.04
C ARG A 38 8.57 10.19 4.29
N GLU A 39 7.67 10.82 5.04
CA GLU A 39 6.72 11.82 4.55
C GLU A 39 7.44 13.03 3.92
N LYS A 40 6.88 13.54 2.81
CA LYS A 40 7.28 14.82 2.21
C LYS A 40 6.28 15.92 2.59
N ALA A 41 6.69 17.18 2.45
CA ALA A 41 5.83 18.32 2.73
C ALA A 41 4.47 18.19 2.01
N GLY A 42 3.37 18.29 2.77
CA GLY A 42 2.00 18.15 2.28
C GLY A 42 1.38 16.75 2.46
N GLY A 43 2.16 15.74 2.83
CA GLY A 43 1.65 14.41 3.20
C GLY A 43 0.80 13.76 2.12
N ILE A 44 -0.34 13.20 2.52
CA ILE A 44 -1.31 12.54 1.63
C ILE A 44 -2.68 13.25 1.61
N ALA A 45 -2.78 14.46 2.15
CA ALA A 45 -4.05 15.19 2.24
C ALA A 45 -4.66 15.47 0.86
N SER A 46 -3.83 15.70 -0.16
CA SER A 46 -4.29 15.92 -1.54
C SER A 46 -4.97 14.68 -2.17
N LEU A 47 -4.83 13.49 -1.56
CA LEU A 47 -5.43 12.25 -2.03
C LEU A 47 -6.85 12.03 -1.50
N GLU A 48 -7.36 12.92 -0.63
CA GLU A 48 -8.69 12.83 -0.03
C GLU A 48 -9.82 12.54 -1.05
N PRO A 49 -9.85 13.16 -2.25
CA PRO A 49 -10.89 12.85 -3.25
C PRO A 49 -10.93 11.38 -3.71
N HIS A 50 -9.83 10.64 -3.52
CA HIS A 50 -9.67 9.25 -3.97
C HIS A 50 -9.85 8.23 -2.84
N PHE A 51 -10.03 8.67 -1.60
CA PHE A 51 -10.17 7.78 -0.44
C PHE A 51 -11.35 6.83 -0.54
N GLY A 52 -12.42 7.19 -1.26
CA GLY A 52 -13.56 6.31 -1.51
C GLY A 52 -13.24 5.05 -2.31
N ARG A 53 -12.09 4.99 -2.99
CA ARG A 53 -11.60 3.81 -3.73
C ARG A 53 -10.83 2.85 -2.83
N ILE A 54 -10.43 3.29 -1.64
CA ILE A 54 -9.55 2.56 -0.74
C ILE A 54 -10.40 1.86 0.31
N SER A 55 -10.44 0.54 0.24
CA SER A 55 -11.16 -0.30 1.20
C SER A 55 -10.44 -0.36 2.55
N ARG A 56 -9.09 -0.35 2.52
CA ARG A 56 -8.25 -0.33 3.72
C ARG A 56 -6.83 0.13 3.40
N ALA A 57 -6.24 0.93 4.28
CA ALA A 57 -4.84 1.35 4.17
C ALA A 57 -3.95 0.64 5.20
N PHE A 58 -2.76 0.24 4.78
CA PHE A 58 -1.73 -0.43 5.58
C PHE A 58 -0.50 0.45 5.60
N LEU A 59 -0.20 1.00 6.76
CA LEU A 59 0.77 2.08 6.91
C LEU A 59 2.08 1.54 7.48
N ILE A 60 3.21 1.90 6.85
CA ILE A 60 4.57 1.51 7.24
C ILE A 60 5.50 2.73 7.40
N GLY A 61 6.63 2.56 8.07
CA GLY A 61 7.68 3.59 8.15
C GLY A 61 7.44 4.74 9.14
N GLU A 62 8.17 5.83 8.96
CA GLU A 62 8.11 7.04 9.81
C GLU A 62 6.76 7.77 9.70
N ALA A 63 6.14 7.77 8.52
CA ALA A 63 4.90 8.48 8.22
C ALA A 63 3.63 7.81 8.75
N ARG A 64 3.73 6.65 9.42
CA ARG A 64 2.58 5.83 9.87
C ARG A 64 1.52 6.63 10.59
N ASP A 65 1.90 7.30 11.66
CA ASP A 65 0.98 8.05 12.51
C ASP A 65 0.41 9.28 11.79
N SER A 66 1.22 9.93 10.96
CA SER A 66 0.80 11.11 10.19
C SER A 66 -0.24 10.74 9.12
N PHE A 67 0.01 9.66 8.38
CA PHE A 67 -0.92 9.16 7.36
C PHE A 67 -2.20 8.62 8.01
N ALA A 68 -2.08 7.95 9.17
CA ALA A 68 -3.25 7.48 9.92
C ALA A 68 -4.16 8.64 10.34
N LYS A 69 -3.59 9.74 10.82
CA LYS A 69 -4.34 10.96 11.14
C LYS A 69 -5.05 11.54 9.92
N THR A 70 -4.37 11.57 8.78
CA THR A 70 -4.96 12.11 7.53
C THR A 70 -6.09 11.24 7.01
N LEU A 71 -6.00 9.91 7.18
CA LEU A 71 -7.01 8.95 6.73
C LEU A 71 -8.15 8.76 7.74
N THR A 72 -8.04 9.36 8.94
CA THR A 72 -9.03 9.22 10.00
C THR A 72 -10.40 9.72 9.55
N GLY A 73 -11.41 8.87 9.68
CA GLY A 73 -12.80 9.18 9.31
C GLY A 73 -13.15 8.89 7.83
N GLY A 74 -12.17 8.62 6.97
CA GLY A 74 -12.39 8.30 5.55
C GLY A 74 -12.02 6.87 5.16
N VAL A 75 -10.88 6.36 5.65
CA VAL A 75 -10.36 5.04 5.26
C VAL A 75 -9.96 4.25 6.51
N PRO A 76 -10.41 2.99 6.66
CA PRO A 76 -9.90 2.12 7.72
C PRO A 76 -8.38 1.92 7.58
N THR A 77 -7.63 2.18 8.65
CA THR A 77 -6.17 2.07 8.64
C THR A 77 -5.68 0.92 9.52
N VAL A 78 -4.54 0.34 9.15
CA VAL A 78 -3.80 -0.67 9.92
C VAL A 78 -2.34 -0.24 9.96
N LEU A 79 -1.77 -0.11 11.15
CA LEU A 79 -0.36 0.18 11.32
C LEU A 79 0.43 -1.13 11.26
N CYS A 80 1.42 -1.19 10.38
CA CYS A 80 2.30 -2.34 10.21
C CYS A 80 3.74 -1.95 10.54
N GLU A 81 4.55 -2.89 11.03
CA GLU A 81 5.95 -2.62 11.37
C GLU A 81 6.83 -2.51 10.12
N ASN A 82 6.55 -3.35 9.13
CA ASN A 82 7.32 -3.47 7.91
C ASN A 82 6.45 -3.84 6.70
N LEU A 83 7.06 -3.75 5.52
CA LEU A 83 6.38 -4.01 4.24
C LEU A 83 5.90 -5.46 4.08
N ALA A 84 6.64 -6.44 4.61
CA ALA A 84 6.23 -7.83 4.52
C ALA A 84 4.92 -8.06 5.30
N GLN A 85 4.86 -7.58 6.55
CA GLN A 85 3.65 -7.63 7.37
C GLN A 85 2.48 -6.90 6.71
N ALA A 86 2.72 -5.70 6.15
CA ALA A 86 1.69 -4.95 5.44
C ALA A 86 1.16 -5.72 4.22
N THR A 87 2.04 -6.39 3.47
CA THR A 87 1.67 -7.18 2.29
C THR A 87 0.80 -8.37 2.65
N VAL A 88 1.17 -9.12 3.70
CA VAL A 88 0.38 -10.25 4.22
C VAL A 88 -0.98 -9.75 4.72
N ALA A 89 -1.02 -8.73 5.56
CA ALA A 89 -2.25 -8.18 6.12
C ALA A 89 -3.19 -7.65 5.02
N ALA A 90 -2.65 -6.99 4.00
CA ALA A 90 -3.40 -6.51 2.84
C ALA A 90 -3.98 -7.67 2.02
N ALA A 91 -3.18 -8.69 1.74
CA ALA A 91 -3.62 -9.88 1.00
C ALA A 91 -4.76 -10.60 1.73
N GLU A 92 -4.63 -10.82 3.04
CA GLU A 92 -5.67 -11.46 3.82
C GLU A 92 -6.95 -10.63 3.89
N ALA A 93 -6.84 -9.31 4.10
CA ALA A 93 -7.99 -8.43 4.14
C ALA A 93 -8.72 -8.39 2.79
N ALA A 94 -7.98 -8.35 1.69
CA ALA A 94 -8.51 -8.43 0.33
C ALA A 94 -9.25 -9.74 0.08
N ARG A 95 -8.66 -10.87 0.49
CA ARG A 95 -9.31 -12.18 0.38
C ARG A 95 -10.60 -12.28 1.20
N ARG A 96 -10.59 -11.73 2.42
CA ARG A 96 -11.77 -11.73 3.32
C ARG A 96 -12.90 -10.85 2.80
N ALA A 97 -12.58 -9.72 2.16
CA ALA A 97 -13.59 -8.85 1.56
C ALA A 97 -14.33 -9.54 0.40
N GLY A 98 -13.64 -10.44 -0.32
CA GLY A 98 -14.20 -11.14 -1.48
C GLY A 98 -14.29 -10.25 -2.72
N GLY A 99 -14.52 -10.89 -3.88
CA GLY A 99 -14.56 -10.19 -5.17
C GLY A 99 -13.17 -9.79 -5.68
N ASP A 100 -13.15 -9.05 -6.79
CA ASP A 100 -11.90 -8.53 -7.38
C ASP A 100 -11.37 -7.38 -6.53
N ALA A 101 -10.12 -7.52 -6.08
CA ALA A 101 -9.46 -6.57 -5.19
C ALA A 101 -8.01 -6.33 -5.63
N VAL A 102 -7.49 -5.14 -5.32
CA VAL A 102 -6.12 -4.76 -5.69
C VAL A 102 -5.32 -4.43 -4.44
N VAL A 103 -4.28 -5.22 -4.16
CA VAL A 103 -3.24 -4.87 -3.19
C VAL A 103 -2.22 -4.00 -3.90
N LEU A 104 -2.19 -2.71 -3.55
CA LEU A 104 -1.39 -1.70 -4.21
C LEU A 104 -0.29 -1.19 -3.27
N LEU A 105 0.98 -1.44 -3.61
CA LEU A 105 2.10 -0.73 -3.01
C LEU A 105 2.30 0.59 -3.75
N SER A 106 1.81 1.69 -3.19
CA SER A 106 2.05 3.05 -3.70
C SER A 106 2.34 3.98 -2.52
N PRO A 107 3.60 4.07 -2.08
CA PRO A 107 3.95 4.52 -0.74
C PRO A 107 3.70 6.00 -0.43
N ALA A 108 3.51 6.84 -1.45
CA ALA A 108 3.37 8.31 -1.37
C ALA A 108 4.49 9.03 -0.60
N ALA A 109 5.56 8.30 -0.26
CA ALA A 109 6.62 8.69 0.65
C ALA A 109 7.97 8.13 0.17
N ALA A 110 9.04 8.83 0.54
CA ALA A 110 10.39 8.38 0.23
C ALA A 110 10.72 7.08 0.98
N SER A 111 11.53 6.22 0.39
CA SER A 111 11.87 4.90 0.97
C SER A 111 13.02 4.94 1.99
N PHE A 112 13.70 6.08 2.14
CA PHE A 112 14.97 6.23 2.85
C PHE A 112 14.91 6.04 4.37
N ASP A 113 13.74 5.82 4.94
CA ASP A 113 13.56 5.49 6.35
C ASP A 113 13.80 4.00 6.63
N GLN A 114 13.32 3.12 5.75
CA GLN A 114 13.42 1.67 5.93
C GLN A 114 14.24 0.95 4.83
N PHE A 115 14.55 1.63 3.72
CA PHE A 115 15.22 1.04 2.56
C PHE A 115 16.23 1.97 1.89
N THR A 116 17.33 1.41 1.39
CA THR A 116 18.37 2.16 0.67
C THR A 116 17.91 2.72 -0.69
N SER A 117 16.92 2.09 -1.33
CA SER A 117 16.33 2.52 -2.60
C SER A 117 14.87 2.06 -2.72
N PHE A 118 14.09 2.73 -3.57
CA PHE A 118 12.73 2.30 -3.94
C PHE A 118 12.72 0.94 -4.65
N GLU A 119 13.85 0.54 -5.27
CA GLU A 119 14.03 -0.76 -5.91
C GLU A 119 14.01 -1.87 -4.86
N VAL A 120 14.81 -1.74 -3.80
CA VAL A 120 14.84 -2.70 -2.68
C VAL A 120 13.47 -2.83 -2.02
N ARG A 121 12.75 -1.71 -1.84
CA ARG A 121 11.37 -1.72 -1.35
C ARG A 121 10.44 -2.51 -2.30
N GLY A 122 10.59 -2.28 -3.60
CA GLY A 122 9.81 -2.98 -4.63
C GLY A 122 10.12 -4.47 -4.71
N ASP A 123 11.38 -4.87 -4.56
CA ASP A 123 11.81 -6.26 -4.54
C ASP A 123 11.30 -6.97 -3.29
N THR A 124 11.41 -6.33 -2.12
CA THR A 124 10.83 -6.84 -0.86
C THR A 124 9.33 -7.14 -0.99
N PHE A 125 8.58 -6.27 -1.69
CA PHE A 125 7.17 -6.53 -1.97
C PHE A 125 6.96 -7.72 -2.91
N ARG A 126 7.76 -7.83 -3.98
CA ARG A 126 7.68 -8.97 -4.91
C ARG A 126 8.00 -10.27 -4.22
N ASP A 127 8.99 -10.29 -3.34
CA ASP A 127 9.39 -11.47 -2.57
C ASP A 127 8.25 -11.88 -1.62
N ALA A 128 7.67 -10.92 -0.88
CA ALA A 128 6.53 -11.17 -0.02
C ALA A 128 5.32 -11.74 -0.78
N VAL A 129 5.00 -11.18 -1.96
CA VAL A 129 3.94 -11.69 -2.84
C VAL A 129 4.26 -13.09 -3.35
N THR A 130 5.52 -13.36 -3.71
CA THR A 130 5.96 -14.68 -4.20
C THR A 130 5.82 -15.74 -3.12
N THR A 131 6.22 -15.44 -1.88
CA THR A 131 6.02 -16.32 -0.73
C THR A 131 4.54 -16.59 -0.49
N LEU A 132 3.69 -15.56 -0.50
CA LEU A 132 2.23 -15.72 -0.34
C LEU A 132 1.61 -16.62 -1.43
N ILE A 133 2.05 -16.48 -2.68
CA ILE A 133 1.59 -17.33 -3.79
C ILE A 133 2.02 -18.78 -3.55
N ALA A 134 3.25 -19.00 -3.08
CA ALA A 134 3.77 -20.35 -2.82
C ALA A 134 3.04 -21.05 -1.66
N GLU A 135 2.69 -20.32 -0.60
CA GLU A 135 1.97 -20.85 0.57
C GLU A 135 0.48 -21.11 0.30
N THR A 136 -0.09 -20.51 -0.74
CA THR A 136 -1.51 -20.69 -1.11
C THR A 136 -1.71 -21.81 -2.15
N LYS A 137 -0.62 -22.44 -2.63
CA LYS A 137 -0.66 -23.65 -3.47
C LYS A 137 -0.80 -24.91 -2.64
#